data_AF-A0A0L7R8U9-F1
#
_entry.id   AF-A0A0L7R8U9-F1
#
_cell.length_a   1.000
_cell.length_b   1.000
_cell.length_c   1.000
_cell.angle_alpha   90.00
_cell.angle_beta   90.00
_cell.angle_gamma   90.00
#
_symmetry.space_group_name_H-M   'P 1'
#
loop_
_entity.id
_entity.type
_entity.pdbx_description
1 polymer ?
#
loop_
_entity_poly.entity_id
_entity_poly.type
_entity_poly.pdbx_seq_one_letter_code
_entity_poly.pdbx_strand_id
1 'polypeptide(L)'
;MVILIEPLEEMLRWFFNVNMKLNMDYVCMISFDVSVITIAILKFMLYTNIFQEQISFGRTLLKRFTSIKGILLIWCSCIISLAIGLHIYDFFEGDMADIYVWNTIMFIAMPFIIFVAIDSLILYELVILKMIEGSWRKKYLRHYVMLVITAIAFFLIRTPYRLARAINFIEPKALCCTDSRREVLYFMAKTFPIISSIIYISSSAEFQKAFQVWEKSSDREKWLISNFKGQDPNEDTQWNDILRSKGIIPEKQKEITEDQIVDIVENAVNEKTNRLDELDELEDEEDEEVLLEYRRKRIAEMKELANKSKYGEVKEISAEDYVKEVNNAGDDVWVILHLYKAGIPLCTLINQHLANLARKFPATKFLKSISTTCIPNWPDSNLPTIFIYHSGNMVKEIIGPIELRGMKLTEAELEWMLGQIKAVPTKITEDPKPKIKDVLFSTLRHETDDLAESNDW
;
A
#
# COMPACT_ATOMS: atom_id res chain seq x y z
N MET A 1 -6.72 -2.60 22.15
CA MET A 1 -8.15 -2.74 21.80
C MET A 1 -9.09 -2.39 22.95
N VAL A 2 -9.01 -3.04 24.13
CA VAL A 2 -9.98 -2.85 25.25
C VAL A 2 -10.14 -1.40 25.75
N ILE A 3 -9.10 -0.56 25.69
CA ILE A 3 -9.16 0.85 26.14
C ILE A 3 -9.92 1.75 25.15
N LEU A 4 -10.00 1.39 23.88
CA LEU A 4 -10.59 2.22 22.82
C LEU A 4 -12.05 1.85 22.52
N ILE A 5 -12.57 0.81 23.15
CA ILE A 5 -13.91 0.28 22.87
C ILE A 5 -15.02 1.18 23.41
N GLU A 6 -14.85 1.74 24.62
CA GLU A 6 -15.79 2.73 25.19
C GLU A 6 -15.88 4.00 24.31
N PRO A 7 -14.76 4.65 23.91
CA PRO A 7 -14.79 5.75 22.95
C PRO A 7 -15.38 5.38 21.58
N LEU A 8 -15.15 4.15 21.11
CA LEU A 8 -15.67 3.65 19.84
C LEU A 8 -17.18 3.41 19.90
N GLU A 9 -17.70 2.86 21.00
CA GLU A 9 -19.13 2.68 21.23
C GLU A 9 -19.85 4.02 21.23
N GLU A 10 -19.27 5.03 21.88
CA GLU A 10 -19.81 6.39 21.92
C GLU A 10 -19.76 7.07 20.55
N MET A 11 -18.69 6.85 19.77
CA MET A 11 -18.58 7.30 18.38
C MET A 11 -19.63 6.63 17.48
N LEU A 12 -19.80 5.30 17.56
CA LEU A 12 -20.75 4.56 16.74
C LEU A 12 -22.20 4.92 17.07
N ARG A 13 -22.49 5.14 18.35
CA ARG A 13 -23.79 5.66 18.81
C ARG A 13 -24.04 7.07 18.26
N TRP A 14 -23.02 7.93 18.23
CA TRP A 14 -23.13 9.28 17.70
C TRP A 14 -23.32 9.34 16.18
N PHE A 15 -22.59 8.53 15.41
CA PHE A 15 -22.63 8.55 13.94
C PHE A 15 -23.74 7.69 13.33
N PHE A 16 -24.06 6.54 13.93
CA PHE A 16 -24.95 5.55 13.32
C PHE A 16 -26.19 5.25 14.16
N ASN A 17 -26.35 5.89 15.33
CA ASN A 17 -27.45 5.65 16.28
C ASN A 17 -27.57 4.16 16.69
N VAL A 18 -26.46 3.42 16.61
CA VAL A 18 -26.39 2.01 16.99
C VAL A 18 -26.07 1.95 18.48
N ASN A 19 -26.98 1.39 19.27
CA ASN A 19 -26.79 1.19 20.71
C ASN A 19 -26.21 -0.21 20.93
N MET A 20 -24.89 -0.36 20.77
CA MET A 20 -24.23 -1.64 21.03
C MET A 20 -23.95 -1.78 22.53
N LYS A 21 -24.79 -2.53 23.25
CA LYS A 21 -24.52 -2.87 24.65
C LYS A 21 -23.43 -3.95 24.70
N LEU A 22 -22.16 -3.55 24.59
CA LEU A 22 -21.06 -4.49 24.49
C LEU A 22 -20.72 -5.06 25.88
N ASN A 23 -20.81 -6.38 26.03
CA ASN A 23 -20.45 -7.02 27.29
C ASN A 23 -18.93 -6.96 27.49
N MET A 24 -18.48 -6.16 28.45
CA MET A 24 -17.05 -5.94 28.71
C MET A 24 -16.30 -7.20 29.15
N ASP A 25 -16.98 -8.15 29.81
CA ASP A 25 -16.39 -9.44 30.13
C ASP A 25 -16.05 -10.22 28.85
N TYR A 26 -16.91 -10.11 27.84
CA TYR A 26 -16.74 -10.77 26.54
C TYR A 26 -15.57 -10.17 25.75
N VAL A 27 -15.48 -8.84 25.73
CA VAL A 27 -14.33 -8.13 25.16
C VAL A 27 -13.01 -8.59 25.80
N CYS A 28 -13.01 -8.78 27.12
CA CYS A 28 -11.83 -9.29 27.82
C CYS A 28 -11.51 -10.74 27.45
N MET A 29 -12.50 -11.63 27.31
CA MET A 29 -12.29 -13.01 26.83
C MET A 29 -11.63 -13.03 25.46
N ILE A 30 -12.18 -12.30 24.49
CA ILE A 30 -11.63 -12.23 23.13
C ILE A 30 -10.19 -11.72 23.17
N SER A 31 -9.96 -10.62 23.90
CA SER A 31 -8.64 -10.00 23.95
C SER A 31 -7.59 -10.94 24.55
N PHE A 32 -8.00 -11.84 25.46
CA PHE A 32 -7.17 -12.90 25.99
C PHE A 32 -6.83 -13.90 24.89
N ASP A 33 -7.82 -14.45 24.20
CA ASP A 33 -7.64 -15.51 23.19
C ASP A 33 -6.77 -15.02 22.02
N VAL A 34 -6.99 -13.78 21.54
CA VAL A 34 -6.17 -13.16 20.50
C VAL A 34 -4.72 -13.02 20.95
N SER A 35 -4.49 -12.61 22.20
CA SER A 35 -3.14 -12.44 22.75
C SER A 35 -2.41 -13.79 22.84
N VAL A 36 -3.10 -14.84 23.26
CA VAL A 36 -2.57 -16.22 23.31
C VAL A 36 -2.13 -16.70 21.94
N ILE A 37 -3.00 -16.59 20.93
CA ILE A 37 -2.70 -17.05 19.57
C ILE A 37 -1.54 -16.24 18.97
N THR A 38 -1.53 -14.93 19.21
CA THR A 38 -0.46 -14.05 18.73
C THR A 38 0.90 -14.45 19.32
N ILE A 39 0.98 -14.69 20.64
CA ILE A 39 2.22 -15.13 21.29
C ILE A 39 2.65 -16.51 20.77
N ALA A 40 1.71 -17.45 20.58
CA ALA A 40 2.00 -18.77 20.02
C ALA A 40 2.71 -18.66 18.66
N ILE A 41 2.21 -17.77 17.82
CA ILE A 41 2.69 -17.62 16.45
C ILE A 41 4.00 -16.87 16.39
N LEU A 42 4.20 -15.83 17.22
CA LEU A 42 5.50 -15.20 17.34
C LEU A 42 6.58 -16.20 17.78
N LYS A 43 6.25 -17.11 18.72
CA LYS A 43 7.15 -18.21 19.09
C LYS A 43 7.38 -19.18 17.94
N PHE A 44 6.33 -19.59 17.23
CA PHE A 44 6.46 -20.47 16.07
C PHE A 44 7.31 -19.84 14.95
N MET A 45 7.12 -18.55 14.66
CA MET A 45 7.92 -17.81 13.69
C MET A 45 9.39 -17.73 14.11
N LEU A 46 9.66 -17.55 15.41
CA LEU A 46 11.03 -17.61 15.92
C LEU A 46 11.64 -19.00 15.70
N TYR A 47 10.89 -20.08 15.99
CA TYR A 47 11.30 -21.45 15.73
C TYR A 47 11.62 -21.67 14.24
N THR A 48 10.72 -21.27 13.33
CA THR A 48 10.95 -21.44 11.89
C THR A 48 12.15 -20.66 11.39
N ASN A 49 12.40 -19.46 11.92
CA ASN A 49 13.57 -18.66 11.55
C ASN A 49 14.89 -19.32 11.98
N ILE A 50 14.92 -19.93 13.18
CA ILE A 50 16.08 -20.68 13.67
C ILE A 50 16.29 -21.96 12.82
N PHE A 51 15.20 -22.64 12.46
CA PHE A 51 15.24 -23.87 11.68
C PHE A 51 15.58 -23.66 10.19
N GLN A 52 15.13 -22.54 9.60
CA GLN A 52 15.31 -22.23 8.17
C GLN A 52 16.78 -22.10 7.76
N GLU A 53 17.66 -21.67 8.66
CA GLU A 53 19.10 -21.61 8.38
C GLU A 53 19.73 -23.01 8.23
N GLN A 54 19.10 -24.07 8.75
CA GLN A 54 19.60 -25.44 8.64
C GLN A 54 19.13 -26.18 7.38
N ILE A 55 17.97 -25.83 6.79
CA ILE A 55 17.37 -26.59 5.67
C ILE A 55 16.81 -25.66 4.58
N SER A 56 17.24 -25.89 3.33
CA SER A 56 16.83 -25.13 2.13
C SER A 56 15.31 -25.06 1.90
N PHE A 57 14.54 -26.00 2.43
CA PHE A 57 13.07 -26.02 2.40
C PHE A 57 12.43 -24.91 3.24
N GLY A 58 13.06 -24.48 4.35
CA GLY A 58 12.58 -23.38 5.20
C GLY A 58 12.51 -22.04 4.45
N ARG A 59 13.43 -21.81 3.50
CA ARG A 59 13.47 -20.62 2.64
C ARG A 59 12.20 -20.42 1.80
N THR A 60 11.49 -21.51 1.49
CA THR A 60 10.24 -21.47 0.71
C THR A 60 9.03 -21.15 1.60
N LEU A 61 9.06 -21.53 2.88
CA LEU A 61 7.94 -21.37 3.80
C LEU A 61 7.71 -19.90 4.19
N LEU A 62 8.78 -19.10 4.26
CA LEU A 62 8.75 -17.74 4.80
C LEU A 62 8.92 -16.62 3.75
N LYS A 63 8.32 -16.75 2.56
CA LYS A 63 8.11 -15.55 1.72
C LYS A 63 7.21 -14.57 2.48
N ARG A 64 7.50 -13.26 2.46
CA ARG A 64 6.72 -12.17 3.11
C ARG A 64 5.19 -12.29 2.93
N PHE A 65 4.73 -12.86 1.82
CA PHE A 65 3.32 -13.13 1.56
C PHE A 65 2.69 -14.19 2.48
N THR A 66 3.47 -15.16 2.98
CA THR A 66 3.00 -16.21 3.89
C THR A 66 2.79 -15.67 5.31
N SER A 67 3.64 -14.73 5.79
CA SER A 67 3.44 -14.09 7.10
C SER A 67 2.20 -13.19 7.12
N ILE A 68 1.93 -12.45 6.03
CA ILE A 68 0.70 -11.66 5.88
C ILE A 68 -0.53 -12.58 5.81
N LYS A 69 -0.45 -13.69 5.06
CA LYS A 69 -1.51 -14.71 5.02
C LYS A 69 -1.72 -15.38 6.38
N GLY A 70 -0.65 -15.62 7.13
CA GLY A 70 -0.68 -16.13 8.50
C GLY A 70 -1.39 -15.14 9.43
N ILE A 71 -1.02 -13.86 9.40
CA ILE A 71 -1.71 -12.80 10.15
C ILE A 71 -3.19 -12.76 9.76
N LEU A 72 -3.53 -12.70 8.48
CA LEU A 72 -4.93 -12.71 8.03
C LEU A 72 -5.69 -13.95 8.50
N LEU A 73 -5.07 -15.13 8.46
CA LEU A 73 -5.67 -16.38 8.95
C LEU A 73 -5.89 -16.34 10.47
N ILE A 74 -4.97 -15.76 11.25
CA ILE A 74 -5.15 -15.53 12.70
C ILE A 74 -6.35 -14.63 12.93
N TRP A 75 -6.41 -13.49 12.25
CA TRP A 75 -7.50 -12.55 12.41
C TRP A 75 -8.84 -13.19 12.01
N CYS A 76 -8.90 -13.92 10.89
CA CYS A 76 -10.07 -14.67 10.47
C CYS A 76 -10.46 -15.76 11.48
N SER A 77 -9.52 -16.57 11.97
CA SER A 77 -9.79 -17.61 12.96
C SER A 77 -10.27 -17.01 14.29
N CYS A 78 -9.69 -15.90 14.74
CA CYS A 78 -10.12 -15.17 15.93
C CYS A 78 -11.53 -14.61 15.76
N ILE A 79 -11.85 -14.04 14.58
CA ILE A 79 -13.18 -13.53 14.25
C ILE A 79 -14.22 -14.67 14.20
N ILE A 80 -13.84 -15.83 13.66
CA ILE A 80 -14.72 -17.01 13.61
C ILE A 80 -14.96 -17.55 15.02
N SER A 81 -13.91 -17.72 15.85
CA SER A 81 -14.06 -18.13 17.25
C SER A 81 -14.91 -17.13 18.04
N LEU A 82 -14.81 -15.83 17.74
CA LEU A 82 -15.64 -14.77 18.30
C LEU A 82 -17.09 -14.88 17.85
N ALA A 83 -17.35 -15.09 16.56
CA ALA A 83 -18.70 -15.27 16.04
C ALA A 83 -19.37 -16.53 16.63
N ILE A 84 -18.63 -17.62 16.77
CA ILE A 84 -19.10 -18.86 17.42
C ILE A 84 -19.37 -18.60 18.91
N GLY A 85 -18.47 -17.91 19.61
CA GLY A 85 -18.64 -17.56 21.01
C GLY A 85 -19.86 -16.67 21.27
N LEU A 86 -20.10 -15.66 20.42
CA LEU A 86 -21.30 -14.81 20.48
C LEU A 86 -22.58 -15.58 20.18
N HIS A 87 -22.56 -16.42 19.13
CA HIS A 87 -23.72 -17.21 18.74
C HIS A 87 -24.12 -18.23 19.81
N ILE A 88 -23.15 -18.83 20.50
CA ILE A 88 -23.42 -19.72 21.65
C ILE A 88 -23.98 -18.90 22.83
N TYR A 89 -23.50 -17.67 23.02
CA TYR A 89 -23.91 -16.77 24.10
C TYR A 89 -25.38 -16.34 23.99
N ASP A 90 -25.84 -16.04 22.78
CA ASP A 90 -27.22 -15.59 22.53
C ASP A 90 -28.26 -16.73 22.61
N PHE A 91 -27.84 -17.99 22.48
CA PHE A 91 -28.75 -19.13 22.35
C PHE A 91 -28.89 -19.98 23.64
N PHE A 92 -27.91 -19.91 24.56
CA PHE A 92 -27.83 -20.81 25.73
C PHE A 92 -27.78 -20.07 27.08
N GLU A 93 -28.66 -19.09 27.32
CA GLU A 93 -28.72 -18.29 28.56
C GLU A 93 -28.70 -19.10 29.88
N GLY A 94 -29.15 -20.37 29.87
CA GLY A 94 -29.18 -21.25 31.04
C GLY A 94 -27.87 -21.97 31.38
N ASP A 95 -27.04 -22.31 30.38
CA ASP A 95 -25.81 -23.12 30.54
C ASP A 95 -24.52 -22.29 30.45
N MET A 96 -24.66 -20.95 30.51
CA MET A 96 -23.60 -19.97 30.32
C MET A 96 -22.41 -20.14 31.25
N ALA A 97 -22.68 -20.51 32.50
CA ALA A 97 -21.67 -20.74 33.52
C ALA A 97 -20.73 -21.90 33.14
N ASP A 98 -21.30 -23.03 32.73
CA ASP A 98 -20.56 -24.24 32.40
C ASP A 98 -19.73 -24.06 31.12
N ILE A 99 -20.32 -23.42 30.11
CA ILE A 99 -19.62 -23.09 28.86
C ILE A 99 -18.43 -22.16 29.14
N TYR A 100 -18.62 -21.12 29.97
CA TYR A 100 -17.55 -20.19 30.32
C TYR A 100 -16.41 -20.87 31.09
N VAL A 101 -16.75 -21.74 32.05
CA VAL A 101 -15.79 -22.50 32.87
C VAL A 101 -14.97 -23.44 31.98
N TRP A 102 -15.61 -24.26 31.15
CA TRP A 102 -14.93 -25.19 30.26
C TRP A 102 -14.07 -24.47 29.22
N ASN A 103 -14.58 -23.38 28.65
CA ASN A 103 -13.82 -22.53 27.74
C ASN A 103 -12.57 -21.96 28.44
N THR A 104 -12.71 -21.46 29.67
CA THR A 104 -11.58 -20.95 30.45
C THR A 104 -10.53 -22.02 30.74
N ILE A 105 -10.94 -23.24 31.10
CA ILE A 105 -10.01 -24.36 31.33
C ILE A 105 -9.29 -24.71 30.03
N MET A 106 -10.01 -24.87 28.92
CA MET A 106 -9.43 -25.24 27.63
C MET A 106 -8.41 -24.21 27.13
N PHE A 107 -8.74 -22.92 27.20
CA PHE A 107 -7.89 -21.83 26.72
C PHE A 107 -6.78 -21.38 27.68
N ILE A 108 -6.72 -21.95 28.89
CA ILE A 108 -5.54 -21.86 29.76
C ILE A 108 -4.66 -23.10 29.54
N ALA A 109 -5.24 -24.30 29.59
CA ALA A 109 -4.49 -25.55 29.55
C ALA A 109 -3.89 -25.85 28.17
N MET A 110 -4.67 -25.76 27.09
CA MET A 110 -4.16 -26.08 25.75
C MET A 110 -3.04 -25.12 25.31
N PRO A 111 -3.17 -23.79 25.45
CA PRO A 111 -2.10 -22.91 25.03
C PRO A 111 -0.85 -23.00 25.90
N PHE A 112 -1.00 -23.33 27.18
CA PHE A 112 0.14 -23.63 28.04
C PHE A 112 0.93 -24.85 27.51
N ILE A 113 0.24 -25.93 27.16
CA ILE A 113 0.86 -27.12 26.54
C ILE A 113 1.57 -26.74 25.23
N ILE A 114 0.90 -25.97 24.36
CA ILE A 114 1.47 -25.51 23.09
C ILE A 114 2.72 -24.66 23.33
N PHE A 115 2.70 -23.73 24.29
CA PHE A 115 3.85 -22.88 24.59
C PHE A 115 5.03 -23.69 25.11
N VAL A 116 4.79 -24.63 26.03
CA VAL A 116 5.83 -25.53 26.55
C VAL A 116 6.42 -26.38 25.42
N ALA A 117 5.60 -26.90 24.52
CA ALA A 117 6.06 -27.68 23.38
C ALA A 117 6.94 -26.84 22.43
N ILE A 118 6.48 -25.64 22.04
CA ILE A 118 7.25 -24.75 21.16
C ILE A 118 8.53 -24.28 21.85
N ASP A 119 8.49 -23.93 23.14
CA ASP A 119 9.68 -23.54 23.90
C ASP A 119 10.70 -24.66 23.97
N SER A 120 10.23 -25.91 24.14
CA SER A 120 11.09 -27.10 24.14
C SER A 120 11.77 -27.28 22.77
N LEU A 121 11.04 -27.09 21.66
CA LEU A 121 11.59 -27.16 20.31
C LEU A 121 12.62 -26.06 20.04
N ILE A 122 12.33 -24.81 20.42
CA ILE A 122 13.25 -23.68 20.26
C ILE A 122 14.52 -23.90 21.09
N LEU A 123 14.38 -24.31 22.35
CA LEU A 123 15.52 -24.59 23.21
C LEU A 123 16.37 -25.74 22.67
N TYR A 124 15.73 -26.82 22.20
CA TYR A 124 16.42 -27.95 21.59
C TYR A 124 17.30 -27.50 20.41
N GLU A 125 16.74 -26.72 19.48
CA GLU A 125 17.51 -26.22 18.34
C GLU A 125 18.61 -25.23 18.73
N LEU A 126 18.33 -24.30 19.64
CA LEU A 126 19.35 -23.36 20.12
C LEU A 126 20.51 -24.09 20.83
N VAL A 127 20.23 -25.19 21.54
CA VAL A 127 21.26 -26.04 22.17
C VAL A 127 22.09 -26.76 21.11
N ILE A 128 21.47 -27.30 20.05
CA ILE A 128 22.19 -27.92 18.93
C ILE A 128 23.11 -26.91 18.24
N LEU A 129 22.59 -25.71 17.92
CA LEU A 129 23.38 -24.65 17.30
C LEU A 129 24.57 -24.25 18.18
N LYS A 130 24.37 -24.15 19.50
CA LYS A 130 25.46 -23.90 20.44
C LYS A 130 26.52 -25.00 20.43
N MET A 131 26.11 -26.27 20.29
CA MET A 131 27.06 -27.39 20.19
C MET A 131 27.87 -27.35 18.89
N ILE A 132 27.27 -26.93 17.77
CA ILE A 132 27.93 -26.83 16.47
C ILE A 132 28.88 -25.61 16.42
N GLU A 133 28.43 -24.45 16.87
CA GLU A 133 29.14 -23.17 16.73
C GLU A 133 30.02 -22.82 17.94
N GLY A 134 29.93 -23.60 19.03
CA GLY A 134 30.67 -23.37 20.27
C GLY A 134 30.20 -22.17 21.11
N SER A 135 29.25 -21.37 20.63
CA SER A 135 28.70 -20.23 21.35
C SER A 135 27.20 -20.03 21.06
N TRP A 136 26.50 -19.30 21.92
CA TRP A 136 25.08 -19.00 21.69
C TRP A 136 24.92 -17.88 20.68
N ARG A 137 24.04 -18.08 19.69
CA ARG A 137 23.55 -17.00 18.82
C ARG A 137 22.73 -15.99 19.62
N LYS A 138 23.39 -14.91 20.07
CA LYS A 138 22.81 -13.91 20.99
C LYS A 138 21.53 -13.26 20.45
N LYS A 139 21.40 -13.08 19.13
CA LYS A 139 20.20 -12.52 18.48
C LYS A 139 18.96 -13.36 18.81
N TYR A 140 18.95 -14.65 18.45
CA TYR A 140 17.81 -15.53 18.70
C TYR A 140 17.56 -15.79 20.18
N LEU A 141 18.62 -15.91 20.98
CA LEU A 141 18.49 -16.08 22.44
C LEU A 141 17.78 -14.88 23.09
N ARG A 142 18.11 -13.64 22.69
CA ARG A 142 17.41 -12.44 23.18
C ARG A 142 15.92 -12.44 22.81
N HIS A 143 15.60 -12.74 21.54
CA HIS A 143 14.21 -12.80 21.08
C HIS A 143 13.42 -13.89 21.80
N TYR A 144 14.02 -15.06 22.02
CA TYR A 144 13.41 -16.15 22.80
C TYR A 144 13.11 -15.71 24.24
N VAL A 145 14.11 -15.17 24.95
CA VAL A 145 13.94 -14.70 26.34
C VAL A 145 12.85 -13.63 26.43
N MET A 146 12.81 -12.69 25.48
CA MET A 146 11.78 -11.66 25.42
C MET A 146 10.37 -12.24 25.24
N LEU A 147 10.18 -13.22 24.36
CA LEU A 147 8.88 -13.88 24.16
C LEU A 147 8.47 -14.70 25.38
N VAL A 148 9.41 -15.33 26.08
CA VAL A 148 9.16 -16.04 27.35
C VAL A 148 8.71 -15.05 28.43
N ILE A 149 9.41 -13.93 28.62
CA ILE A 149 9.01 -12.88 29.58
C ILE A 149 7.62 -12.35 29.26
N THR A 150 7.34 -12.08 27.98
CA THR A 150 6.03 -11.61 27.52
C THR A 150 4.92 -12.62 27.81
N ALA A 151 5.18 -13.91 27.57
CA ALA A 151 4.22 -14.98 27.87
C ALA A 151 3.96 -15.14 29.37
N ILE A 152 5.01 -15.09 30.21
CA ILE A 152 4.88 -15.15 31.67
C ILE A 152 4.06 -13.96 32.18
N ALA A 153 4.41 -12.74 31.75
CA ALA A 153 3.67 -11.54 32.11
C ALA A 153 2.20 -11.64 31.69
N PHE A 154 1.91 -12.16 30.50
CA PHE A 154 0.56 -12.38 30.02
C PHE A 154 -0.26 -13.27 30.97
N PHE A 155 0.26 -14.46 31.31
CA PHE A 155 -0.47 -15.36 32.18
C PHE A 155 -0.61 -14.81 33.60
N LEU A 156 0.42 -14.16 34.16
CA LEU A 156 0.36 -13.56 35.50
C LEU A 156 -0.66 -12.43 35.61
N ILE A 157 -0.80 -11.62 34.55
CA ILE A 157 -1.65 -10.42 34.58
C ILE A 157 -3.10 -10.73 34.20
N ARG A 158 -3.31 -11.64 33.24
CA ARG A 158 -4.65 -11.85 32.64
C ARG A 158 -5.39 -13.06 33.15
N THR A 159 -4.69 -14.14 33.49
CA THR A 159 -5.32 -15.39 33.97
C THR A 159 -6.08 -15.22 35.28
N PRO A 160 -5.59 -14.44 36.27
CA PRO A 160 -6.29 -14.31 37.56
C PRO A 160 -7.72 -13.78 37.44
N TYR A 161 -7.95 -12.79 36.57
CA TYR A 161 -9.31 -12.27 36.33
C TYR A 161 -10.23 -13.34 35.72
N ARG A 162 -9.75 -14.05 34.69
CA ARG A 162 -10.53 -15.09 34.02
C ARG A 162 -10.85 -16.24 34.97
N LEU A 163 -9.88 -16.66 35.78
CA LEU A 163 -10.05 -17.70 36.80
C LEU A 163 -11.03 -17.26 37.89
N ALA A 164 -10.91 -16.03 38.39
CA ALA A 164 -11.83 -15.50 39.40
C ALA A 164 -13.27 -15.40 38.88
N ARG A 165 -13.46 -15.05 37.59
CA ARG A 165 -14.78 -15.05 36.95
C ARG A 165 -15.34 -16.46 36.80
N ALA A 166 -14.53 -17.43 36.41
CA ALA A 166 -14.94 -18.84 36.27
C ALA A 166 -15.34 -19.42 37.63
N ILE A 167 -14.54 -19.18 38.68
CA ILE A 167 -14.86 -19.61 40.04
C ILE A 167 -16.16 -18.97 40.54
N ASN A 168 -16.40 -17.69 40.23
CA ASN A 168 -17.64 -17.01 40.62
C ASN A 168 -18.91 -17.64 40.00
N PHE A 169 -18.79 -18.26 38.82
CA PHE A 169 -19.90 -19.00 38.21
C PHE A 169 -20.16 -20.34 38.91
N ILE A 170 -19.13 -21.00 39.44
CA ILE A 170 -19.23 -22.29 40.15
C ILE A 170 -19.68 -22.08 41.61
N GLU A 171 -19.04 -21.13 42.30
CA GLU A 171 -19.26 -20.84 43.71
C GLU A 171 -19.33 -19.32 43.94
N PRO A 172 -20.52 -18.70 43.79
CA PRO A 172 -20.68 -17.24 43.90
C PRO A 172 -20.40 -16.68 45.30
N LYS A 173 -20.29 -17.54 46.33
CA LYS A 173 -19.96 -17.15 47.71
C LYS A 173 -18.46 -17.28 48.04
N ALA A 174 -17.63 -17.67 47.09
CA ALA A 174 -16.20 -17.84 47.32
C ALA A 174 -15.52 -16.53 47.72
N LEU A 175 -14.80 -16.54 48.86
CA LEU A 175 -14.15 -15.36 49.43
C LEU A 175 -13.10 -14.74 48.47
N CYS A 176 -12.50 -15.55 47.60
CA CYS A 176 -11.50 -15.11 46.64
C CYS A 176 -12.06 -14.26 45.47
N CYS A 177 -13.38 -14.24 45.25
CA CYS A 177 -13.98 -13.70 44.02
C CYS A 177 -15.06 -12.64 44.24
N THR A 178 -15.01 -11.91 45.35
CA THR A 178 -15.92 -10.78 45.60
C THR A 178 -15.86 -9.74 44.49
N ASP A 179 -16.95 -9.01 44.26
CA ASP A 179 -17.06 -8.04 43.16
C ASP A 179 -15.91 -7.02 43.15
N SER A 180 -15.55 -6.47 44.33
CA SER A 180 -14.43 -5.52 44.47
C SER A 180 -13.07 -6.13 44.11
N ARG A 181 -12.83 -7.42 44.43
CA ARG A 181 -11.57 -8.10 44.07
C ARG A 181 -11.51 -8.36 42.58
N ARG A 182 -12.65 -8.71 41.97
CA ARG A 182 -12.77 -8.94 40.53
C ARG A 182 -12.55 -7.67 39.72
N GLU A 183 -13.01 -6.51 40.19
CA GLU A 183 -12.74 -5.21 39.56
C GLU A 183 -11.25 -4.86 39.55
N VAL A 184 -10.52 -5.13 40.64
CA VAL A 184 -9.06 -4.94 40.69
C VAL A 184 -8.35 -5.86 39.69
N LEU A 185 -8.75 -7.14 39.64
CA LEU A 185 -8.19 -8.10 38.67
C LEU A 185 -8.51 -7.70 37.22
N TYR A 186 -9.71 -7.18 36.97
CA TYR A 186 -10.11 -6.65 35.66
C TYR A 186 -9.24 -5.46 35.24
N PHE A 187 -9.02 -4.51 36.15
CA PHE A 187 -8.14 -3.37 35.90
C PHE A 187 -6.70 -3.83 35.59
N MET A 188 -6.18 -4.77 36.38
CA MET A 188 -4.87 -5.40 36.13
C MET A 188 -4.81 -6.05 34.74
N ALA A 189 -5.85 -6.78 34.33
CA ALA A 189 -5.90 -7.37 32.98
C ALA A 189 -5.92 -6.31 31.86
N LYS A 190 -6.56 -5.15 32.09
CA LYS A 190 -6.63 -4.02 31.14
C LYS A 190 -5.29 -3.31 30.95
N THR A 191 -4.38 -3.35 31.94
CA THR A 191 -3.04 -2.72 31.83
C THR A 191 -2.01 -3.57 31.08
N PHE A 192 -2.29 -4.85 30.81
CA PHE A 192 -1.37 -5.74 30.09
C PHE A 192 -0.77 -5.15 28.78
N PRO A 193 -1.51 -4.47 27.88
CA PRO A 193 -0.94 -3.91 26.65
C PRO A 193 0.15 -2.85 26.91
N ILE A 194 0.01 -2.10 28.00
CA ILE A 194 1.01 -1.12 28.42
C ILE A 194 2.25 -1.86 28.92
N ILE A 195 2.05 -2.88 29.75
CA ILE A 195 3.12 -3.71 30.30
C ILE A 195 3.87 -4.47 29.19
N SER A 196 3.17 -5.04 28.20
CA SER A 196 3.78 -5.71 27.07
C SER A 196 4.60 -4.75 26.21
N SER A 197 4.16 -3.51 26.06
CA SER A 197 4.91 -2.46 25.36
C SER A 197 6.19 -2.10 26.12
N ILE A 198 6.12 -1.95 27.44
CA ILE A 198 7.29 -1.69 28.28
C ILE A 198 8.30 -2.85 28.22
N ILE A 199 7.83 -4.10 28.28
CA ILE A 199 8.67 -5.29 28.13
C ILE A 199 9.37 -5.28 26.77
N TYR A 200 8.66 -4.93 25.69
CA TYR A 200 9.22 -4.83 24.36
C TYR A 200 10.34 -3.78 24.28
N ILE A 201 10.08 -2.58 24.79
CA ILE A 201 11.02 -1.44 24.78
C ILE A 201 12.27 -1.74 25.62
N SER A 202 12.11 -2.41 26.76
CA SER A 202 13.24 -2.73 27.65
C SER A 202 14.09 -3.89 27.15
N SER A 203 13.49 -4.85 26.43
CA SER A 203 14.17 -6.07 25.99
C SER A 203 14.73 -6.00 24.57
N SER A 204 14.19 -5.13 23.71
CA SER A 204 14.65 -4.98 22.32
C SER A 204 15.76 -3.93 22.20
N ALA A 205 16.98 -4.40 21.97
CA ALA A 205 18.13 -3.54 21.69
C ALA A 205 17.97 -2.79 20.36
N GLU A 206 17.30 -3.43 19.40
CA GLU A 206 16.99 -2.88 18.08
C GLU A 206 16.03 -1.69 18.20
N PHE A 207 14.98 -1.83 19.01
CA PHE A 207 14.08 -0.72 19.31
C PHE A 207 14.78 0.42 20.05
N GLN A 208 15.65 0.12 21.02
CA GLN A 208 16.41 1.15 21.73
C GLN A 208 17.33 1.94 20.80
N LYS A 209 18.01 1.27 19.86
CA LYS A 209 18.82 1.94 18.82
C LYS A 209 17.95 2.81 17.91
N ALA A 210 16.82 2.28 17.43
CA ALA A 210 15.90 3.04 16.59
C ALA A 210 15.33 4.27 17.32
N PHE A 211 15.01 4.12 18.60
CA PHE A 211 14.52 5.20 19.46
C PHE A 211 15.58 6.30 19.65
N GLN A 212 16.84 5.94 19.89
CA GLN A 212 17.95 6.91 19.99
C GLN A 212 18.18 7.68 18.68
N VAL A 213 18.05 7.01 17.52
CA VAL A 213 18.15 7.67 16.21
C VAL A 213 16.98 8.64 16.00
N TRP A 214 15.76 8.22 16.35
CA TRP A 214 14.56 9.05 16.26
C TRP A 214 14.64 10.27 17.19
N GLU A 215 15.08 10.11 18.43
CA GLU A 215 15.25 11.20 19.41
C GLU A 215 16.24 12.26 18.89
N LYS A 216 17.40 11.83 18.40
CA LYS A 216 18.40 12.72 17.78
C LYS A 216 17.86 13.45 16.54
N SER A 217 17.00 12.80 15.75
CA SER A 217 16.36 13.43 14.58
C SER A 217 15.32 14.47 14.99
N SER A 218 14.51 14.16 16.00
CA SER A 218 13.50 15.07 16.55
C SER A 218 14.13 16.31 17.18
N ASP A 219 15.23 16.16 17.92
CA ASP A 219 15.93 17.30 18.52
C ASP A 219 16.60 18.18 17.46
N ARG A 220 17.12 17.58 16.38
CA ARG A 220 17.62 18.31 15.22
C ARG A 220 16.50 19.11 14.55
N GLU A 221 15.32 18.52 14.38
CA GLU A 221 14.16 19.18 13.78
C GLU A 221 13.64 20.33 14.65
N LYS A 222 13.57 20.14 15.98
CA LYS A 222 13.22 21.21 16.93
C LYS A 222 14.24 22.35 16.93
N TRP A 223 15.53 22.04 16.87
CA TRP A 223 16.60 23.04 16.76
C TRP A 223 16.49 23.84 15.45
N LEU A 224 16.18 23.18 14.33
CA LEU A 224 15.97 23.84 13.04
C LEU A 224 14.75 24.77 13.11
N ILE A 225 13.63 24.32 13.67
CA ILE A 225 12.41 25.13 13.78
C ILE A 225 12.59 26.32 14.74
N SER A 226 13.34 26.15 15.84
CA SER A 226 13.60 27.25 16.78
C SER A 226 14.53 28.32 16.22
N ASN A 227 15.50 27.93 15.37
CA ASN A 227 16.52 28.83 14.87
C ASN A 227 16.21 29.41 13.47
N PHE A 228 15.24 28.87 12.74
CA PHE A 228 14.86 29.36 11.39
C PHE A 228 13.52 30.12 11.34
N LYS A 229 12.77 30.24 12.43
CA LYS A 229 11.61 31.14 12.49
C LYS A 229 12.08 32.59 12.68
N GLY A 230 12.48 33.26 11.59
CA GLY A 230 12.61 34.72 11.63
C GLY A 230 13.42 35.45 10.58
N GLN A 231 13.89 34.86 9.48
CA GLN A 231 14.61 35.63 8.44
C GLN A 231 14.25 35.20 7.02
N ASP A 232 14.08 36.21 6.16
CA ASP A 232 13.85 36.04 4.73
C ASP A 232 15.12 35.47 4.06
N PRO A 233 15.06 34.32 3.37
CA PRO A 233 16.22 33.67 2.73
C PRO A 233 16.90 34.50 1.64
N ASN A 234 16.28 35.60 1.20
CA ASN A 234 16.77 36.45 0.13
C ASN A 234 17.39 37.78 0.59
N GLU A 235 17.46 38.04 1.90
CA GLU A 235 18.16 39.22 2.40
C GLU A 235 19.68 39.03 2.41
N ASP A 236 20.41 39.98 1.86
CA ASP A 236 21.87 39.97 1.78
C ASP A 236 22.46 40.45 3.12
N THR A 237 22.42 39.59 4.14
CA THR A 237 23.04 39.85 5.44
C THR A 237 24.35 39.09 5.60
N GLN A 238 25.28 39.66 6.39
CA GLN A 238 26.56 39.05 6.71
C GLN A 238 26.41 37.66 7.38
N TRP A 239 25.26 37.41 8.00
CA TRP A 239 24.90 36.11 8.58
C TRP A 239 24.49 35.10 7.50
N ASN A 240 23.69 35.51 6.50
CA ASN A 240 23.30 34.67 5.37
C ASN A 240 24.51 34.27 4.51
N ASP A 241 25.52 35.13 4.38
CA ASP A 241 26.78 34.79 3.69
C ASP A 241 27.59 33.73 4.44
N ILE A 242 27.62 33.80 5.78
CA ILE A 242 28.24 32.76 6.60
C ILE A 242 27.46 31.45 6.47
N LEU A 243 26.12 31.49 6.40
CA LEU A 243 25.29 30.32 6.18
C LEU A 243 25.47 29.70 4.78
N ARG A 244 25.68 30.50 3.74
CA ARG A 244 26.06 30.03 2.39
C ARG A 244 27.45 29.39 2.44
N SER A 245 28.42 30.00 3.12
CA SER A 245 29.77 29.45 3.28
C SER A 245 29.82 28.13 4.06
N LYS A 246 28.81 27.89 4.90
CA LYS A 246 28.63 26.66 5.69
C LYS A 246 27.69 25.64 5.04
N GLY A 247 27.15 25.93 3.85
CA GLY A 247 26.28 25.03 3.07
C GLY A 247 24.87 24.84 3.64
N ILE A 248 24.39 25.75 4.49
CA ILE A 248 23.10 25.64 5.19
C ILE A 248 21.96 26.29 4.38
N ILE A 249 22.25 27.32 3.57
CA ILE A 249 21.34 27.94 2.60
C ILE A 249 21.95 27.77 1.19
N PRO A 250 21.15 27.47 0.14
CA PRO A 250 21.66 27.33 -1.23
C PRO A 250 22.42 28.59 -1.68
N GLU A 251 23.55 28.43 -2.37
CA GLU A 251 24.23 29.57 -3.00
C GLU A 251 23.28 30.25 -4.00
N LYS A 252 23.32 31.59 -4.03
CA LYS A 252 22.53 32.38 -4.98
C LYS A 252 22.99 31.98 -6.38
N GLN A 253 22.09 31.35 -7.14
CA GLN A 253 22.41 30.74 -8.43
C GLN A 253 23.19 31.72 -9.31
N LYS A 254 24.47 31.45 -9.53
CA LYS A 254 25.15 31.85 -10.77
C LYS A 254 25.00 30.71 -11.76
N GLU A 255 24.72 31.07 -13.01
CA GLU A 255 24.50 30.13 -14.10
C GLU A 255 25.63 29.10 -14.18
N ILE A 256 25.27 27.83 -14.02
CA ILE A 256 26.19 26.70 -13.96
C ILE A 256 26.11 25.99 -15.32
N THR A 257 27.26 25.75 -15.96
CA THR A 257 27.38 25.00 -17.22
C THR A 257 27.19 23.49 -17.02
N GLU A 258 26.69 22.80 -18.06
CA GLU A 258 26.32 21.37 -18.06
C GLU A 258 27.43 20.43 -17.51
N ASP A 259 28.70 20.75 -17.72
CA ASP A 259 29.81 19.92 -17.28
C ASP A 259 29.94 19.85 -15.75
N GLN A 260 29.55 20.90 -15.02
CA GLN A 260 29.57 20.90 -13.55
C GLN A 260 28.38 20.14 -12.95
N ILE A 261 27.29 19.98 -13.71
CA ILE A 261 26.12 19.20 -13.27
C ILE A 261 26.48 17.71 -13.23
N VAL A 262 27.32 17.23 -14.16
CA VAL A 262 27.78 15.84 -14.21
C VAL A 262 28.65 15.51 -13.00
N ASP A 263 29.62 16.37 -12.68
CA ASP A 263 30.52 16.18 -11.53
C ASP A 263 29.78 16.23 -10.18
N ILE A 264 28.75 17.07 -10.06
CA ILE A 264 27.93 17.14 -8.83
C ILE A 264 27.05 15.89 -8.70
N VAL A 265 26.53 15.36 -9.81
CA VAL A 265 25.73 14.13 -9.80
C VAL A 265 26.61 12.93 -9.50
N GLU A 266 27.82 12.83 -10.05
CA GLU A 266 28.74 11.73 -9.73
C GLU A 266 29.22 11.77 -8.28
N ASN A 267 29.54 12.95 -7.75
CA ASN A 267 29.95 13.09 -6.35
C ASN A 267 28.79 12.82 -5.37
N ALA A 268 27.57 13.29 -5.69
CA ALA A 268 26.39 13.01 -4.86
C ALA A 268 25.96 11.54 -4.91
N VAL A 269 26.28 10.82 -6.01
CA VAL A 269 26.10 9.36 -6.11
C VAL A 269 27.15 8.64 -5.27
N ASN A 270 28.43 9.04 -5.36
CA ASN A 270 29.52 8.45 -4.58
C ASN A 270 29.41 8.68 -3.06
N GLU A 271 28.92 9.84 -2.63
CA GLU A 271 28.70 10.13 -1.20
C GLU A 271 27.48 9.38 -0.65
N LYS A 272 26.48 9.08 -1.49
CA LYS A 272 25.35 8.23 -1.12
C LYS A 272 25.69 6.75 -1.08
N THR A 273 26.59 6.27 -1.95
CA THR A 273 27.08 4.88 -1.90
C THR A 273 27.93 4.65 -0.66
N ASN A 274 28.88 5.54 -0.33
CA ASN A 274 29.68 5.40 0.89
C ASN A 274 28.87 5.47 2.21
N ARG A 275 27.70 6.14 2.20
CA ARG A 275 26.79 6.19 3.36
C ARG A 275 25.82 5.01 3.44
N LEU A 276 25.68 4.24 2.36
CA LEU A 276 24.94 2.97 2.35
C LEU A 276 25.86 1.84 2.84
N ASP A 277 27.13 1.86 2.42
CA ASP A 277 28.13 0.86 2.79
C ASP A 277 28.39 0.78 4.33
N GLU A 278 28.17 1.85 5.10
CA GLU A 278 28.29 1.83 6.58
C GLU A 278 27.03 1.32 7.32
N LEU A 279 25.89 1.15 6.63
CA LEU A 279 24.68 0.52 7.16
C LEU A 279 24.49 -0.94 6.71
N ASP A 280 25.31 -1.41 5.76
CA ASP A 280 25.23 -2.74 5.14
C ASP A 280 25.95 -3.86 5.92
N GLU A 281 26.58 -3.58 7.06
CA GLU A 281 27.23 -4.64 7.87
C GLU A 281 26.26 -5.54 8.68
N LEU A 282 24.93 -5.41 8.50
CA LEU A 282 23.93 -6.21 9.26
C LEU A 282 22.69 -6.70 8.49
N GLU A 283 22.72 -6.78 7.16
CA GLU A 283 21.68 -7.49 6.39
C GLU A 283 22.33 -8.48 5.41
N ASP A 284 21.77 -9.69 5.33
CA ASP A 284 22.39 -10.87 4.70
C ASP A 284 22.65 -10.66 3.18
N GLU A 285 23.89 -10.90 2.72
CA GLU A 285 24.42 -10.62 1.36
C GLU A 285 23.56 -11.17 0.18
N GLU A 286 22.74 -12.20 0.38
CA GLU A 286 21.88 -12.77 -0.67
C GLU A 286 20.60 -11.95 -0.94
N ASP A 287 20.06 -11.24 0.05
CA ASP A 287 18.84 -10.43 -0.12
C ASP A 287 19.16 -9.08 -0.78
N GLU A 288 20.39 -8.58 -0.61
CA GLU A 288 20.83 -7.32 -1.21
C GLU A 288 20.96 -7.41 -2.73
N GLU A 289 21.51 -8.52 -3.26
CA GLU A 289 21.69 -8.69 -4.71
C GLU A 289 20.34 -8.74 -5.44
N VAL A 290 19.35 -9.45 -4.89
CA VAL A 290 17.99 -9.52 -5.46
C VAL A 290 17.25 -8.18 -5.34
N LEU A 291 17.43 -7.45 -4.24
CA LEU A 291 16.79 -6.16 -4.02
C LEU A 291 17.43 -5.06 -4.87
N LEU A 292 18.75 -5.13 -5.09
CA LEU A 292 19.50 -4.31 -6.03
C LEU A 292 19.11 -4.61 -7.48
N GLU A 293 18.95 -5.88 -7.86
CA GLU A 293 18.43 -6.27 -9.18
C GLU A 293 17.01 -5.74 -9.40
N TYR A 294 16.12 -5.90 -8.42
CA TYR A 294 14.75 -5.38 -8.51
C TYR A 294 14.74 -3.85 -8.59
N ARG A 295 15.59 -3.17 -7.80
CA ARG A 295 15.74 -1.71 -7.84
C ARG A 295 16.30 -1.24 -9.17
N ARG A 296 17.33 -1.90 -9.70
CA ARG A 296 17.89 -1.63 -11.03
C ARG A 296 16.85 -1.83 -12.12
N LYS A 297 16.08 -2.92 -12.06
CA LYS A 297 14.99 -3.21 -12.99
C LYS A 297 13.90 -2.15 -12.95
N ARG A 298 13.44 -1.74 -11.76
CA ARG A 298 12.44 -0.68 -11.61
C ARG A 298 12.95 0.68 -12.04
N ILE A 299 14.21 1.02 -11.75
CA ILE A 299 14.82 2.26 -12.22
C ILE A 299 14.97 2.24 -13.74
N ALA A 300 15.35 1.10 -14.34
CA ALA A 300 15.41 0.93 -15.79
C ALA A 300 14.02 1.09 -16.43
N GLU A 301 12.99 0.45 -15.89
CA GLU A 301 11.59 0.61 -16.33
C GLU A 301 11.12 2.07 -16.20
N MET A 302 11.42 2.75 -15.09
CA MET A 302 11.07 4.16 -14.91
C MET A 302 11.85 5.09 -15.85
N LYS A 303 13.15 4.82 -16.08
CA LYS A 303 13.98 5.56 -17.04
C LYS A 303 13.48 5.35 -18.47
N GLU A 304 13.08 4.14 -18.83
CA GLU A 304 12.51 3.84 -20.14
C GLU A 304 11.16 4.54 -20.33
N LEU A 305 10.30 4.53 -19.32
CA LEU A 305 8.99 5.19 -19.37
C LEU A 305 9.12 6.72 -19.41
N ALA A 306 10.09 7.29 -18.68
CA ALA A 306 10.44 8.71 -18.73
C ALA A 306 11.05 9.09 -20.10
N ASN A 307 11.93 8.25 -20.65
CA ASN A 307 12.49 8.44 -21.99
C ASN A 307 11.45 8.30 -23.10
N LYS A 308 10.38 7.55 -22.87
CA LYS A 308 9.23 7.46 -23.79
C LYS A 308 8.31 8.68 -23.64
N SER A 309 8.13 9.19 -22.43
CA SER A 309 7.27 10.35 -22.11
C SER A 309 7.91 11.71 -22.46
N LYS A 310 8.39 11.85 -23.71
CA LYS A 310 9.08 13.05 -24.22
C LYS A 310 8.14 14.10 -24.81
N TYR A 311 6.92 13.71 -25.13
CA TYR A 311 5.89 14.58 -25.69
C TYR A 311 4.91 14.97 -24.59
N GLY A 312 3.93 15.82 -24.89
CA GLY A 312 3.03 16.37 -23.86
C GLY A 312 2.18 17.53 -24.32
N GLU A 313 2.50 18.09 -25.48
CA GLU A 313 1.78 19.16 -26.13
C GLU A 313 1.56 18.85 -27.61
N VAL A 314 0.61 19.57 -28.23
CA VAL A 314 0.38 19.50 -29.67
C VAL A 314 1.26 20.53 -30.35
N LYS A 315 2.24 20.08 -31.14
CA LYS A 315 3.12 20.97 -31.88
C LYS A 315 2.56 21.29 -33.26
N GLU A 316 2.59 22.56 -33.64
CA GLU A 316 2.26 22.98 -35.00
C GLU A 316 3.48 22.85 -35.92
N ILE A 317 3.30 22.26 -37.10
CA ILE A 317 4.39 22.02 -38.06
C ILE A 317 4.08 22.61 -39.44
N SER A 318 5.14 23.01 -40.15
CA SER A 318 5.07 23.41 -41.56
C SER A 318 5.29 22.21 -42.51
N ALA A 319 5.21 22.43 -43.81
CA ALA A 319 5.55 21.42 -44.82
C ALA A 319 7.02 20.96 -44.73
N GLU A 320 7.92 21.90 -44.43
CA GLU A 320 9.36 21.65 -44.33
C GLU A 320 9.70 20.78 -43.12
N ASP A 321 8.96 20.95 -42.04
CA ASP A 321 9.11 20.17 -40.81
C ASP A 321 8.56 18.74 -40.93
N TYR A 322 7.71 18.46 -41.92
CA TYR A 322 6.98 17.19 -42.04
C TYR A 322 7.90 15.97 -42.00
N VAL A 323 8.95 15.96 -42.85
CA VAL A 323 9.86 14.81 -42.96
C VAL A 323 10.59 14.59 -41.64
N LYS A 324 11.03 15.67 -40.99
CA LYS A 324 11.75 15.61 -39.72
C LYS A 324 10.84 15.15 -38.58
N GLU A 325 9.64 15.71 -38.49
CA GLU A 325 8.76 15.55 -37.33
C GLU A 325 7.87 14.30 -37.44
N VAL A 326 7.56 13.83 -38.65
CA VAL A 326 6.67 12.68 -38.92
C VAL A 326 7.48 11.46 -39.37
N ASN A 327 8.25 11.55 -40.46
CA ASN A 327 8.98 10.40 -41.00
C ASN A 327 10.20 10.02 -40.14
N ASN A 328 10.89 11.02 -39.57
CA ASN A 328 12.09 10.84 -38.75
C ASN A 328 11.82 11.06 -37.25
N ALA A 329 10.63 10.71 -36.77
CA ALA A 329 10.22 10.94 -35.38
C ALA A 329 10.97 10.08 -34.33
N GLY A 330 11.69 9.05 -34.77
CA GLY A 330 12.41 8.09 -33.94
C GLY A 330 11.82 6.68 -34.02
N ASP A 331 12.60 5.69 -33.61
CA ASP A 331 12.17 4.30 -33.56
C ASP A 331 11.12 4.08 -32.46
N ASP A 332 10.07 3.31 -32.76
CA ASP A 332 8.95 3.00 -31.86
C ASP A 332 8.14 4.23 -31.38
N VAL A 333 8.17 5.33 -32.14
CA VAL A 333 7.37 6.53 -31.85
C VAL A 333 6.08 6.53 -32.69
N TRP A 334 4.96 6.75 -32.00
CA TRP A 334 3.67 7.03 -32.64
C TRP A 334 3.51 8.54 -32.90
N VAL A 335 3.13 8.89 -34.13
CA VAL A 335 2.87 10.28 -34.52
C VAL A 335 1.44 10.42 -35.02
N ILE A 336 0.69 11.34 -34.43
CA ILE A 336 -0.68 11.69 -34.84
C ILE A 336 -0.63 13.09 -35.42
N LEU A 337 -0.87 13.22 -36.73
CA LEU A 337 -0.89 14.49 -37.43
C LEU A 337 -2.32 14.85 -37.84
N HIS A 338 -2.83 15.96 -37.32
CA HIS A 338 -4.10 16.53 -37.71
C HIS A 338 -3.92 17.64 -38.76
N LEU A 339 -4.44 17.41 -39.97
CA LEU A 339 -4.58 18.46 -40.96
C LEU A 339 -5.89 19.20 -40.73
N TYR A 340 -5.78 20.52 -40.61
CA TYR A 340 -6.90 21.38 -40.26
C TYR A 340 -6.99 22.61 -41.17
N LYS A 341 -8.12 23.30 -41.13
CA LYS A 341 -8.29 24.63 -41.73
C LYS A 341 -9.07 25.51 -40.78
N ALA A 342 -8.60 26.74 -40.59
CA ALA A 342 -9.31 27.73 -39.79
C ALA A 342 -10.70 27.99 -40.41
N GLY A 343 -11.74 28.01 -39.57
CA GLY A 343 -13.13 28.23 -40.00
C GLY A 343 -13.98 26.94 -40.10
N ILE A 344 -13.39 25.75 -40.01
CA ILE A 344 -14.15 24.48 -39.92
C ILE A 344 -14.35 24.13 -38.43
N PRO A 345 -15.60 24.14 -37.90
CA PRO A 345 -15.84 23.93 -36.47
C PRO A 345 -15.31 22.59 -35.93
N LEU A 346 -15.42 21.51 -36.72
CA LEU A 346 -14.97 20.18 -36.32
C LEU A 346 -13.43 20.11 -36.19
N CYS A 347 -12.69 20.87 -37.01
CA CYS A 347 -11.25 21.00 -36.87
C CYS A 347 -10.87 21.65 -35.53
N THR A 348 -11.60 22.70 -35.11
CA THR A 348 -11.39 23.35 -33.82
C THR A 348 -11.64 22.40 -32.66
N LEU A 349 -12.72 21.62 -32.73
CA LEU A 349 -13.06 20.61 -31.72
C LEU A 349 -11.96 19.54 -31.59
N ILE A 350 -11.46 19.01 -32.71
CA ILE A 350 -10.39 18.01 -32.70
C ILE A 350 -9.09 18.58 -32.15
N ASN A 351 -8.73 19.82 -32.50
CA ASN A 351 -7.56 20.49 -31.92
C ASN A 351 -7.63 20.57 -30.39
N GLN A 352 -8.82 20.83 -29.82
CA GLN A 352 -9.02 20.85 -28.37
C GLN A 352 -8.84 19.46 -27.75
N HIS A 353 -9.46 18.43 -28.34
CA HIS A 353 -9.33 17.06 -27.84
C HIS A 353 -7.88 16.57 -27.93
N LEU A 354 -7.18 16.82 -29.04
CA LEU A 354 -5.77 16.42 -29.19
C LEU A 354 -4.86 17.15 -28.18
N ALA A 355 -5.15 18.40 -27.81
CA ALA A 355 -4.40 19.11 -26.77
C ALA A 355 -4.56 18.48 -25.37
N ASN A 356 -5.73 17.93 -25.06
CA ASN A 356 -5.94 17.17 -23.83
C ASN A 356 -5.26 15.81 -23.88
N LEU A 357 -5.41 15.09 -25.01
CA LEU A 357 -4.82 13.77 -25.20
C LEU A 357 -3.29 13.82 -25.22
N ALA A 358 -2.67 14.87 -25.76
CA ALA A 358 -1.22 15.05 -25.72
C ALA A 358 -0.67 15.10 -24.28
N ARG A 359 -1.36 15.80 -23.38
CA ARG A 359 -1.00 15.84 -21.95
C ARG A 359 -1.22 14.51 -21.25
N LYS A 360 -2.24 13.75 -21.66
CA LYS A 360 -2.59 12.43 -21.11
C LYS A 360 -1.64 11.33 -21.59
N PHE A 361 -1.13 11.44 -22.81
CA PHE A 361 -0.31 10.42 -23.46
C PHE A 361 1.03 11.01 -23.95
N PRO A 362 1.96 11.32 -23.02
CA PRO A 362 3.24 11.95 -23.34
C PRO A 362 4.19 11.05 -24.15
N ALA A 363 3.87 9.77 -24.32
CA ALA A 363 4.62 8.84 -25.17
C ALA A 363 4.30 8.97 -26.66
N THR A 364 3.16 9.58 -27.00
CA THR A 364 2.69 9.75 -28.38
C THR A 364 2.91 11.18 -28.81
N LYS A 365 3.43 11.38 -30.02
CA LYS A 365 3.69 12.71 -30.57
C LYS A 365 2.45 13.23 -31.29
N PHE A 366 1.89 14.33 -30.79
CA PHE A 366 0.72 14.97 -31.41
C PHE A 366 1.13 16.21 -32.19
N LEU A 367 0.76 16.26 -33.45
CA LEU A 367 1.08 17.33 -34.38
C LEU A 367 -0.18 17.86 -35.04
N LYS A 368 -0.14 19.14 -35.44
CA LYS A 368 -1.16 19.74 -36.30
C LYS A 368 -0.52 20.57 -37.39
N SER A 369 -1.18 20.70 -38.53
CA SER A 369 -0.75 21.59 -39.60
C SER A 369 -1.92 22.11 -40.41
N ILE A 370 -1.78 23.30 -40.99
CA ILE A 370 -2.75 23.82 -41.95
C ILE A 370 -2.71 22.93 -43.19
N SER A 371 -3.85 22.35 -43.54
CA SER A 371 -4.02 21.38 -44.64
C SER A 371 -3.34 21.80 -45.94
N THR A 372 -3.61 23.00 -46.44
CA THR A 372 -3.04 23.55 -47.69
C THR A 372 -1.56 23.84 -47.60
N THR A 373 -1.03 24.09 -46.40
CA THR A 373 0.39 24.33 -46.17
C THR A 373 1.14 23.01 -46.17
N CYS A 374 0.63 21.99 -45.48
CA CYS A 374 1.26 20.68 -45.38
C CYS A 374 1.16 19.88 -46.69
N ILE A 375 -0.02 19.86 -47.30
CA ILE A 375 -0.29 19.17 -48.57
C ILE A 375 -0.91 20.18 -49.53
N PRO A 376 -0.17 20.60 -50.59
CA PRO A 376 -0.70 21.52 -51.59
C PRO A 376 -1.99 20.98 -52.22
N ASN A 377 -3.00 21.85 -52.34
CA ASN A 377 -4.31 21.52 -52.91
C ASN A 377 -5.10 20.42 -52.20
N TRP A 378 -4.89 20.20 -50.90
CA TRP A 378 -5.73 19.29 -50.12
C TRP A 378 -7.21 19.75 -50.11
N PRO A 379 -8.18 18.91 -50.51
CA PRO A 379 -9.58 19.33 -50.59
C PRO A 379 -10.18 19.65 -49.21
N ASP A 380 -10.90 20.77 -49.10
CA ASP A 380 -11.60 21.13 -47.85
C ASP A 380 -12.65 20.09 -47.44
N SER A 381 -13.22 19.34 -48.40
CA SER A 381 -14.17 18.24 -48.14
C SER A 381 -13.57 17.08 -47.34
N ASN A 382 -12.25 16.94 -47.38
CA ASN A 382 -11.53 15.89 -46.67
C ASN A 382 -11.23 16.28 -45.22
N LEU A 383 -11.49 17.53 -44.84
CA LEU A 383 -11.21 18.04 -43.50
C LEU A 383 -12.38 17.76 -42.55
N PRO A 384 -12.08 17.44 -41.28
CA PRO A 384 -10.75 17.26 -40.69
C PRO A 384 -10.09 15.95 -41.15
N THR A 385 -8.76 15.93 -41.25
CA THR A 385 -8.01 14.70 -41.58
C THR A 385 -7.01 14.38 -40.48
N ILE A 386 -6.96 13.12 -40.02
CA ILE A 386 -5.95 12.63 -39.07
C ILE A 386 -5.14 11.53 -39.75
N PHE A 387 -3.82 11.73 -39.80
CA PHE A 387 -2.87 10.70 -40.21
C PHE A 387 -2.16 10.14 -38.98
N ILE A 388 -2.00 8.82 -38.95
CA ILE A 388 -1.39 8.10 -37.83
C ILE A 388 -0.19 7.33 -38.39
N TYR A 389 0.98 7.62 -37.84
CA TYR A 389 2.25 7.00 -38.21
C TYR A 389 2.84 6.22 -37.04
N HIS A 390 3.57 5.16 -37.34
CA HIS A 390 4.44 4.44 -36.40
C HIS A 390 5.78 4.19 -37.04
N SER A 391 6.86 4.58 -36.37
CA SER A 391 8.24 4.39 -36.84
C SER A 391 8.44 4.86 -38.30
N GLY A 392 7.91 6.04 -38.64
CA GLY A 392 8.02 6.67 -39.96
C GLY A 392 7.06 6.17 -41.04
N ASN A 393 6.29 5.09 -40.79
CA ASN A 393 5.34 4.52 -41.75
C ASN A 393 3.90 4.91 -41.42
N MET A 394 3.10 5.23 -42.45
CA MET A 394 1.68 5.54 -42.28
C MET A 394 0.89 4.26 -41.98
N VAL A 395 0.20 4.24 -40.84
CA VAL A 395 -0.59 3.10 -40.36
C VAL A 395 -2.06 3.27 -40.69
N LYS A 396 -2.59 4.49 -40.52
CA LYS A 396 -4.01 4.77 -40.79
C LYS A 396 -4.24 6.24 -41.15
N GLU A 397 -5.20 6.46 -42.04
CA GLU A 397 -5.80 7.76 -42.30
C GLU A 397 -7.27 7.75 -41.87
N ILE A 398 -7.72 8.88 -41.31
CA ILE A 398 -9.12 9.11 -40.95
C ILE A 398 -9.53 10.42 -41.61
N ILE A 399 -10.45 10.35 -42.57
CA ILE A 399 -10.75 11.46 -43.48
C ILE A 399 -12.18 11.93 -43.32
N GLY A 400 -12.32 13.22 -43.03
CA GLY A 400 -13.57 13.94 -43.10
C GLY A 400 -14.51 13.74 -41.91
N PRO A 401 -15.67 14.43 -41.92
CA PRO A 401 -16.54 14.52 -40.76
C PRO A 401 -17.24 13.20 -40.39
N ILE A 402 -17.49 12.35 -41.38
CA ILE A 402 -18.27 11.10 -41.19
C ILE A 402 -17.47 10.11 -40.34
N GLU A 403 -16.20 9.88 -40.68
CA GLU A 403 -15.34 8.98 -39.92
C GLU A 403 -15.01 9.52 -38.52
N LEU A 404 -14.92 10.86 -38.41
CA LEU A 404 -14.69 11.56 -37.14
C LEU A 404 -15.98 11.89 -36.37
N ARG A 405 -17.08 11.17 -36.65
CA ARG A 405 -18.37 11.22 -35.91
C ARG A 405 -19.04 12.60 -35.82
N GLY A 406 -18.62 13.55 -36.65
CA GLY A 406 -19.16 14.90 -36.73
C GLY A 406 -19.01 15.71 -35.43
N MET A 407 -19.84 16.74 -35.28
CA MET A 407 -19.75 17.71 -34.15
C MET A 407 -20.09 17.14 -32.77
N LYS A 408 -20.54 15.89 -32.67
CA LYS A 408 -20.84 15.23 -31.40
C LYS A 408 -19.68 14.40 -30.87
N LEU A 409 -18.53 14.40 -31.56
CA LEU A 409 -17.33 13.67 -31.15
C LEU A 409 -16.85 14.12 -29.78
N THR A 410 -16.83 13.18 -28.83
CA THR A 410 -16.26 13.39 -27.50
C THR A 410 -14.77 13.03 -27.45
N GLU A 411 -14.05 13.56 -26.46
CA GLU A 411 -12.64 13.23 -26.24
C GLU A 411 -12.43 11.72 -26.03
N ALA A 412 -13.32 11.07 -25.29
CA ALA A 412 -13.27 9.63 -25.02
C ALA A 412 -13.47 8.78 -26.29
N GLU A 413 -14.34 9.21 -27.20
CA GLU A 413 -14.51 8.55 -28.50
C GLU A 413 -13.26 8.70 -29.38
N LEU A 414 -12.66 9.90 -29.41
CA LEU A 414 -11.41 10.12 -30.15
C LEU A 414 -10.25 9.31 -29.56
N GLU A 415 -10.13 9.26 -28.23
CA GLU A 415 -9.17 8.42 -27.52
C GLU A 415 -9.35 6.94 -27.87
N TRP A 416 -10.59 6.45 -27.84
CA TRP A 416 -10.90 5.08 -28.20
C TRP A 416 -10.52 4.79 -29.66
N MET A 417 -10.83 5.69 -30.60
CA MET A 417 -10.46 5.54 -32.01
C MET A 417 -8.95 5.44 -32.23
N LEU A 418 -8.16 6.25 -31.51
CA LEU A 418 -6.69 6.19 -31.54
C LEU A 418 -6.16 4.92 -30.84
N GLY A 419 -6.81 4.50 -29.76
CA GLY A 419 -6.48 3.32 -28.97
C GLY A 419 -6.67 2.00 -29.71
N GLN A 420 -7.68 1.89 -30.58
CA GLN A 420 -7.90 0.70 -31.43
C GLN A 420 -6.68 0.34 -32.29
N ILE A 421 -5.88 1.35 -32.64
CA ILE A 421 -4.71 1.22 -33.52
C ILE A 421 -3.41 1.22 -32.68
N LYS A 422 -3.53 1.19 -31.34
CA LYS A 422 -2.43 1.26 -30.37
C LYS A 422 -1.61 2.56 -30.42
N ALA A 423 -2.10 3.58 -31.10
CA ALA A 423 -1.44 4.89 -31.19
C ALA A 423 -1.37 5.60 -29.82
N VAL A 424 -2.31 5.27 -28.92
CA VAL A 424 -2.28 5.69 -27.52
C VAL A 424 -2.58 4.49 -26.61
N PRO A 425 -1.92 4.36 -25.45
CA PRO A 425 -2.20 3.30 -24.48
C PRO A 425 -3.46 3.62 -23.65
N THR A 426 -4.64 3.53 -24.26
CA THR A 426 -5.93 3.78 -23.60
C THR A 426 -6.39 2.61 -22.72
N LYS A 427 -7.20 2.92 -21.69
CA LYS A 427 -7.93 1.94 -20.89
C LYS A 427 -9.36 1.67 -21.42
N ILE A 428 -9.82 2.45 -22.40
CA ILE A 428 -11.17 2.35 -22.96
C ILE A 428 -11.17 1.23 -24.01
N THR A 429 -11.77 0.09 -23.67
CA THR A 429 -11.85 -1.09 -24.55
C THR A 429 -13.11 -1.09 -25.42
N GLU A 430 -14.24 -0.64 -24.87
CA GLU A 430 -15.53 -0.60 -25.56
C GLU A 430 -15.81 0.77 -26.17
N ASP A 431 -16.55 0.82 -27.29
CA ASP A 431 -16.92 2.07 -27.95
C ASP A 431 -17.81 2.90 -27.01
N PRO A 432 -17.38 4.10 -26.58
CA PRO A 432 -18.15 4.93 -25.66
C PRO A 432 -19.39 5.57 -26.30
N LYS A 433 -19.64 5.34 -27.60
CA LYS A 433 -20.84 5.81 -28.27
C LYS A 433 -22.10 5.23 -27.61
N PRO A 434 -23.07 6.07 -27.19
CA PRO A 434 -24.33 5.56 -26.67
C PRO A 434 -25.04 4.77 -27.76
N LYS A 435 -25.31 3.49 -27.49
CA LYS A 435 -26.13 2.65 -28.37
C LYS A 435 -27.54 3.22 -28.40
N ILE A 436 -28.01 3.60 -29.58
CA ILE A 436 -29.41 3.99 -29.78
C ILE A 436 -30.25 2.75 -29.45
N LYS A 437 -31.01 2.80 -28.36
CA LYS A 437 -31.99 1.76 -28.06
C LYS A 437 -33.13 1.89 -29.06
N ASP A 438 -33.34 0.87 -29.88
CA ASP A 438 -34.51 0.77 -30.73
C ASP A 438 -35.75 0.65 -29.84
N VAL A 439 -36.48 1.75 -29.69
CA VAL A 439 -37.68 1.83 -28.86
C VAL A 439 -38.71 0.78 -29.30
N LEU A 440 -38.74 0.45 -30.60
CA LEU A 440 -39.63 -0.56 -31.18
C LEU A 440 -39.41 -1.97 -30.59
N PHE A 441 -38.16 -2.39 -30.39
CA PHE A 441 -37.84 -3.71 -29.84
C PHE A 441 -37.97 -3.80 -28.31
N SER A 442 -37.81 -2.68 -27.60
CA SER A 442 -38.06 -2.66 -26.15
C SER A 442 -39.54 -2.79 -25.80
N THR A 443 -40.45 -2.25 -26.63
CA THR A 443 -41.89 -2.34 -26.40
C THR A 443 -42.42 -3.76 -26.65
N LEU A 444 -41.91 -4.43 -27.70
CA LEU A 444 -42.33 -5.81 -28.05
C LEU A 444 -41.91 -6.86 -27.00
N ARG A 445 -40.82 -6.62 -26.25
CA ARG A 445 -40.41 -7.50 -25.15
C ARG A 445 -41.31 -7.41 -23.93
N HIS A 446 -41.92 -6.24 -23.68
CA HIS A 446 -42.80 -6.08 -22.53
C HIS A 446 -44.14 -6.79 -22.74
N GLU A 447 -44.68 -6.79 -23.97
CA GLU A 447 -45.94 -7.49 -24.30
C GLU A 447 -45.81 -9.03 -24.29
N THR A 448 -44.60 -9.57 -24.43
CA THR A 448 -44.39 -11.03 -24.45
C THR A 448 -44.23 -11.63 -23.05
N ASP A 449 -43.69 -10.87 -22.09
CA ASP A 449 -43.56 -11.31 -20.70
C ASP A 449 -44.92 -11.30 -19.97
N ASP A 450 -45.83 -10.37 -20.30
CA ASP A 450 -47.16 -10.27 -19.69
C ASP A 450 -48.12 -11.42 -20.07
N LEU A 451 -47.82 -12.18 -21.14
CA LEU A 451 -48.62 -13.33 -21.58
C LEU A 451 -48.16 -14.67 -20.98
N ALA A 452 -46.99 -14.71 -20.34
CA ALA A 452 -46.43 -15.94 -19.78
C ALA A 452 -46.88 -16.24 -18.33
N GLU A 453 -47.41 -15.25 -17.60
CA GLU A 453 -47.81 -15.41 -16.18
C GLU A 453 -49.26 -15.87 -15.96
N SER A 454 -50.04 -16.18 -17.00
CA SER A 454 -51.48 -16.51 -16.87
C SER A 454 -51.86 -18.00 -16.89
N ASN A 455 -50.89 -18.92 -16.87
CA ASN A 455 -51.19 -20.37 -16.86
C ASN A 455 -50.51 -21.09 -15.69
N ASP A 456 -51.16 -21.06 -14.52
CA ASP A 456 -51.05 -22.13 -13.52
C ASP A 456 -52.47 -22.47 -13.04
N TRP A 457 -52.90 -23.70 -13.35
CA TRP A 457 -54.15 -24.34 -12.94
C TRP A 457 -53.94 -25.16 -11.67
#